data_AF-A0A314XIZ7-F1
#
_entry.id   AF-A0A314XIZ7-F1
#
_cell.length_a   1.000
_cell.length_b   1.000
_cell.length_c   1.000
_cell.angle_alpha   90.00
_cell.angle_beta   90.00
_cell.angle_gamma   90.00
#
_symmetry.space_group_name_H-M   'P 1'
#
loop_
_entity.id
_entity.type
_entity.pdbx_description
1 polymer ?
#
loop_
_entity_poly.entity_id
_entity_poly.type
_entity_poly.pdbx_seq_one_letter_code
_entity_poly.pdbx_strand_id
1 'polypeptide(L)'
;MKPPAKGFFHFVWEAFKDLTIIILLGCAALSLGLGIKVHGLKEGWIDGGSIFIAIILVISVSAVSNYRQNRQFDKLSKVSDNVQIEAVRGGRRQQISIFDIVVGDVICLKIGDQVPADGLFLDGHSLQVDESSMTGESDHVGINQIQNPFLLSGTKVADGYARMLVTSVGMNTTWGEMMSQISRDTNDQTPLQARLNKLTSSIGKVGLVVAFLVLLVLLVRYFTGNTQDENGNQEYNGSKTKVDDILNAVVEIVAAAVTIVVVAIPEGLPLAVTLTLAYSMKRMMVDKAMVRNLSACETMGSATRHLYRQNRHSHHE
;
A
#
# COMPACT_ATOMS: atom_id res chain seq x y z
N MET A 1 4.43 -6.40 15.73
CA MET A 1 3.05 -5.87 15.93
C MET A 1 2.49 -5.37 14.61
N LYS A 2 1.37 -5.91 14.12
CA LYS A 2 0.60 -5.30 13.01
C LYS A 2 -0.14 -4.07 13.56
N PRO A 3 -0.13 -2.90 12.88
CA PRO A 3 -0.96 -1.77 13.29
C PRO A 3 -2.45 -2.15 13.18
N PRO A 4 -3.32 -1.62 14.05
CA PRO A 4 -4.73 -1.96 14.07
C PRO A 4 -5.41 -1.61 12.75
N ALA A 5 -6.43 -2.40 12.38
CA ALA A 5 -7.23 -2.15 11.19
C ALA A 5 -7.83 -0.74 11.24
N LYS A 6 -7.41 0.12 10.30
CA LYS A 6 -7.89 1.50 10.19
C LYS A 6 -9.41 1.50 9.97
N GLY A 7 -10.15 2.17 10.85
CA GLY A 7 -11.60 2.32 10.74
C GLY A 7 -11.99 3.31 9.62
N PHE A 8 -13.27 3.30 9.23
CA PHE A 8 -13.81 4.23 8.22
C PHE A 8 -13.51 5.71 8.55
N PHE A 9 -13.66 6.09 9.82
CA PHE A 9 -13.37 7.46 10.28
C PHE A 9 -11.91 7.89 10.10
N HIS A 10 -10.97 6.95 10.14
CA HIS A 10 -9.57 7.25 9.85
C HIS A 10 -9.41 7.69 8.40
N PHE A 11 -10.05 7.00 7.46
CA PHE A 11 -9.98 7.35 6.03
C PHE A 11 -10.65 8.68 5.71
N VAL A 12 -11.78 8.98 6.38
CA VAL A 12 -12.42 10.29 6.27
C VAL A 12 -11.47 11.39 6.77
N TRP A 13 -10.88 11.21 7.95
CA TRP A 13 -9.93 12.18 8.52
C TRP A 13 -8.67 12.37 7.66
N GLU A 14 -8.19 11.28 7.04
CA GLU A 14 -7.04 11.31 6.14
C GLU A 14 -7.36 12.08 4.85
N ALA A 15 -8.58 11.93 4.30
CA ALA A 15 -9.05 12.73 3.17
C ALA A 15 -9.15 14.23 3.50
N PHE A 16 -9.55 14.60 4.72
CA PHE A 16 -9.59 16.01 5.15
C PHE A 16 -8.21 16.67 5.25
N LYS A 17 -7.13 15.90 5.32
CA LYS A 17 -5.76 16.44 5.36
C LYS A 17 -5.19 16.75 3.99
N ASP A 18 -5.89 16.41 2.91
CA ASP A 18 -5.44 16.73 1.57
C ASP A 18 -5.44 18.25 1.35
N LEU A 19 -4.31 18.78 0.89
CA LEU A 19 -4.13 20.22 0.63
C LEU A 19 -5.19 20.73 -0.37
N THR A 20 -5.55 19.93 -1.37
CA THR A 20 -6.55 20.29 -2.39
C THR A 20 -7.94 20.45 -1.77
N ILE A 21 -8.34 19.51 -0.90
CA ILE A 21 -9.62 19.54 -0.18
C ILE A 21 -9.66 20.71 0.80
N ILE A 22 -8.55 21.02 1.49
CA ILE A 22 -8.48 22.16 2.41
C ILE A 22 -8.68 23.49 1.65
N ILE A 23 -8.06 23.65 0.48
CA ILE A 23 -8.24 24.85 -0.35
C ILE A 23 -9.69 24.97 -0.83
N LEU A 24 -10.31 23.89 -1.29
CA LEU A 24 -11.73 23.88 -1.69
C LEU A 24 -12.67 24.20 -0.52
N LEU A 25 -12.38 23.68 0.68
CA LEU A 25 -13.15 23.97 1.88
C LEU A 25 -13.04 25.46 2.26
N GLY A 26 -11.85 26.05 2.11
CA GLY A 26 -11.63 27.48 2.27
C GLY A 26 -12.43 28.32 1.27
N CYS A 27 -12.45 27.92 -0.01
CA CYS A 27 -13.25 28.57 -1.05
C CYS A 27 -14.76 28.47 -0.75
N ALA A 28 -15.23 27.28 -0.33
CA ALA A 28 -16.62 27.07 0.04
C ALA A 28 -17.03 27.96 1.22
N ALA A 29 -16.20 28.03 2.27
CA ALA A 29 -16.46 28.86 3.44
C ALA A 29 -16.48 30.36 3.11
N LEU A 30 -15.55 30.81 2.25
CA LEU A 30 -15.48 32.20 1.83
C LEU A 30 -16.67 32.59 0.92
N SER A 31 -17.02 31.73 -0.04
CA SER A 31 -18.20 31.88 -0.90
C SER A 31 -19.49 31.92 -0.08
N LEU A 32 -19.64 31.05 0.93
CA LEU A 32 -20.78 31.05 1.84
C LEU A 32 -20.90 32.35 2.64
N GLY A 33 -19.78 32.81 3.21
CA GLY A 33 -19.75 34.00 4.07
C GLY A 33 -20.05 35.28 3.30
N LEU A 34 -19.53 35.40 2.09
CA LEU A 34 -19.78 36.53 1.21
C LEU A 34 -21.18 36.47 0.60
N GLY A 35 -21.66 35.29 0.19
CA GLY A 35 -23.01 35.09 -0.34
C GLY A 35 -24.09 35.51 0.66
N ILE A 36 -23.98 35.07 1.91
CA ILE A 36 -24.92 35.45 2.99
C ILE A 36 -24.89 36.96 3.26
N LYS A 37 -23.73 37.61 3.14
CA LYS A 37 -23.57 39.05 3.39
C LYS A 37 -24.14 39.92 2.26
N VAL A 38 -24.06 39.46 1.00
CA VAL A 38 -24.50 40.24 -0.18
C VAL A 38 -25.98 40.02 -0.49
N HIS A 39 -26.45 38.77 -0.52
CA HIS A 39 -27.81 38.39 -0.95
C HIS A 39 -28.75 38.05 0.21
N GLY A 40 -28.25 38.12 1.45
CA GLY A 40 -29.01 37.77 2.66
C GLY A 40 -29.16 36.25 2.85
N LEU A 41 -29.66 35.84 4.02
CA LEU A 41 -29.73 34.44 4.46
C LEU A 41 -30.62 33.52 3.60
N LYS A 42 -31.53 34.07 2.78
CA LYS A 42 -32.51 33.27 2.02
C LYS A 42 -32.00 32.81 0.65
N GLU A 43 -31.23 33.63 -0.06
CA GLU A 43 -30.74 33.31 -1.42
C GLU A 43 -29.21 33.15 -1.45
N GLY A 44 -28.48 33.87 -0.59
CA GLY A 44 -27.00 33.86 -0.58
C GLY A 44 -26.33 32.59 -0.05
N TRP A 45 -27.09 31.61 0.45
CA TRP A 45 -26.54 30.32 0.88
C TRP A 45 -26.41 29.32 -0.29
N ILE A 46 -27.07 29.57 -1.41
CA ILE A 46 -27.18 28.59 -2.52
C ILE A 46 -25.81 28.36 -3.17
N ASP A 47 -25.07 29.42 -3.49
CA ASP A 47 -23.77 29.33 -4.17
C ASP A 47 -22.73 28.60 -3.30
N GLY A 48 -22.48 29.08 -2.09
CA GLY A 48 -21.53 28.42 -1.17
C GLY A 48 -22.02 27.05 -0.70
N GLY A 49 -23.33 26.86 -0.54
CA GLY A 49 -23.95 25.60 -0.14
C GLY A 49 -23.78 24.52 -1.19
N SER A 50 -23.88 24.86 -2.47
CA SER A 50 -23.67 23.92 -3.59
C SER A 50 -22.24 23.37 -3.60
N ILE A 51 -21.24 24.24 -3.41
CA ILE A 51 -19.82 23.88 -3.35
C ILE A 51 -19.57 22.98 -2.12
N PHE A 52 -20.14 23.34 -0.97
CA PHE A 52 -19.99 22.56 0.26
C PHE A 52 -20.58 21.14 0.12
N ILE A 53 -21.78 21.02 -0.47
CA ILE A 53 -22.42 19.72 -0.74
C ILE A 53 -21.58 18.89 -1.72
N ALA A 54 -21.06 19.51 -2.78
CA ALA A 54 -20.20 18.84 -3.75
C ALA A 54 -18.93 18.27 -3.08
N ILE A 55 -18.28 19.03 -2.20
CA ILE A 55 -17.10 18.59 -1.44
C ILE A 55 -17.44 17.39 -0.54
N ILE A 56 -18.56 17.45 0.19
CA ILE A 56 -19.00 16.33 1.05
C ILE A 56 -19.21 15.06 0.21
N LEU A 57 -19.82 15.18 -0.97
CA LEU A 57 -20.05 14.05 -1.88
C LEU A 57 -18.71 13.46 -2.35
N VAL A 58 -17.78 14.30 -2.80
CA VAL A 58 -16.44 13.86 -3.25
C VAL A 58 -15.68 13.15 -2.13
N ILE A 59 -15.64 13.74 -0.92
CA ILE A 59 -14.98 13.11 0.25
C ILE A 59 -15.63 11.77 0.58
N SER A 60 -16.96 11.69 0.53
CA SER A 60 -17.70 10.46 0.82
C SER A 60 -17.36 9.36 -0.19
N VAL A 61 -17.36 9.67 -1.48
CA VAL A 61 -17.01 8.72 -2.55
C VAL A 61 -15.56 8.26 -2.41
N SER A 62 -14.63 9.19 -2.17
CA SER A 62 -13.21 8.89 -1.96
C SER A 62 -13.01 8.00 -0.73
N ALA A 63 -13.61 8.34 0.41
CA ALA A 63 -13.53 7.57 1.64
C ALA A 63 -14.13 6.16 1.50
N VAL A 64 -15.28 6.02 0.85
CA VAL A 64 -15.91 4.71 0.58
C VAL A 64 -15.03 3.87 -0.34
N SER A 65 -14.47 4.47 -1.39
CA SER A 65 -13.55 3.79 -2.31
C SER A 65 -12.29 3.30 -1.58
N ASN A 66 -11.62 4.18 -0.84
CA ASN A 66 -10.41 3.85 -0.09
C ASN A 66 -10.68 2.81 1.01
N TYR A 67 -11.82 2.91 1.72
CA TYR A 67 -12.22 1.92 2.71
C TYR A 67 -12.47 0.54 2.09
N ARG A 68 -13.17 0.48 0.94
CA ARG A 68 -13.41 -0.78 0.21
C ARG A 68 -12.10 -1.39 -0.26
N GLN A 69 -11.18 -0.59 -0.82
CA GLN A 69 -9.87 -1.03 -1.29
C GLN A 69 -9.00 -1.57 -0.13
N ASN A 70 -8.93 -0.84 0.99
CA ASN A 70 -8.16 -1.28 2.16
C ASN A 70 -8.73 -2.57 2.79
N ARG A 71 -10.06 -2.73 2.83
CA ARG A 71 -10.69 -3.94 3.36
C ARG A 71 -10.42 -5.17 2.48
N GLN A 72 -10.29 -5.00 1.17
CA GLN A 72 -9.88 -6.09 0.27
C GLN A 72 -8.43 -6.49 0.53
N PHE A 73 -7.54 -5.53 0.73
CA PHE A 73 -6.15 -5.78 1.12
C PHE A 73 -6.04 -6.51 2.46
N ASP A 74 -6.79 -6.07 3.47
CA ASP A 74 -6.77 -6.70 4.80
C ASP A 74 -7.24 -8.15 4.76
N LYS A 75 -8.26 -8.47 3.95
CA LYS A 75 -8.72 -9.85 3.72
C LYS A 75 -7.65 -10.72 3.05
N LEU A 76 -6.88 -10.18 2.11
CA LEU A 76 -5.76 -10.91 1.50
C LEU A 76 -4.65 -11.18 2.52
N SER A 77 -4.34 -10.19 3.37
CA SER A 77 -3.29 -10.31 4.40
C SER A 77 -3.64 -11.24 5.57
N LYS A 78 -4.93 -11.51 5.80
CA LYS A 78 -5.43 -12.42 6.84
C LYS A 78 -5.41 -13.88 6.44
N VAL A 79 -5.34 -14.17 5.15
CA VAL A 79 -5.24 -15.54 4.63
C VAL A 79 -3.82 -16.09 4.84
N SER A 80 -2.83 -15.24 5.15
CA SER A 80 -1.43 -15.66 5.14
C SER A 80 -0.93 -16.37 6.40
N ASP A 81 -1.35 -16.09 7.64
CA ASP A 81 -0.62 -16.67 8.78
C ASP A 81 -1.43 -16.91 10.06
N ASN A 82 -1.68 -18.18 10.35
CA ASN A 82 -1.58 -18.71 11.70
C ASN A 82 -1.21 -20.21 11.61
N VAL A 83 0.03 -20.48 11.23
CA VAL A 83 0.56 -21.86 11.27
C VAL A 83 0.70 -22.26 12.74
N GLN A 84 0.00 -23.33 13.11
CA GLN A 84 0.05 -23.92 14.44
C GLN A 84 1.22 -24.90 14.50
N ILE A 85 2.03 -24.80 15.56
CA ILE A 85 3.25 -25.58 15.72
C ILE A 85 3.22 -26.27 17.09
N GLU A 86 3.64 -27.52 17.12
CA GLU A 86 3.69 -28.32 18.35
C GLU A 86 4.97 -28.00 19.14
N ALA A 87 4.82 -27.39 20.31
CA ALA A 87 5.92 -27.09 21.22
C ALA A 87 5.71 -27.77 22.59
N VAL A 88 6.80 -28.04 23.30
CA VAL A 88 6.80 -28.60 24.64
C VAL A 88 7.12 -27.49 25.64
N ARG A 89 6.13 -27.06 26.42
CA ARG A 89 6.30 -26.12 27.54
C ARG A 89 5.84 -26.77 28.83
N GLY A 90 6.64 -26.66 29.90
CA GLY A 90 6.31 -27.30 31.19
C GLY A 90 6.13 -28.82 31.12
N GLY A 91 6.83 -29.48 30.18
CA GLY A 91 6.76 -30.93 29.97
C GLY A 91 5.52 -31.43 29.23
N ARG A 92 4.61 -30.54 28.80
CA ARG A 92 3.40 -30.91 28.02
C ARG A 92 3.52 -30.39 26.59
N ARG A 93 3.06 -31.21 25.64
CA ARG A 93 2.92 -30.80 24.23
C ARG A 93 1.71 -29.90 24.08
N GLN A 94 1.91 -28.74 23.48
CA GLN A 94 0.88 -27.74 23.23
C GLN A 94 1.06 -27.15 21.83
N GLN A 95 -0.06 -26.91 21.15
CA GLN A 95 -0.06 -26.17 19.90
C GLN A 95 0.05 -24.69 20.21
N ILE A 96 1.07 -24.03 19.67
CA ILE A 96 1.29 -22.60 19.79
C ILE A 96 1.32 -21.97 18.39
N SER A 97 0.98 -20.68 18.31
CA SER A 97 1.18 -19.94 17.07
C SER A 97 2.67 -19.81 16.79
N ILE A 98 3.06 -19.85 15.50
CA ILE A 98 4.43 -19.53 15.07
C ILE A 98 4.94 -18.19 15.61
N PHE A 99 4.05 -17.23 15.86
CA PHE A 99 4.39 -15.91 16.40
C PHE A 99 4.71 -15.89 17.90
N ASP A 100 4.30 -16.93 18.63
CA ASP A 100 4.50 -17.01 20.09
C ASP A 100 5.75 -17.81 20.47
N ILE A 101 6.55 -18.25 19.48
CA ILE A 101 7.79 -19.00 19.70
C ILE A 101 8.85 -18.09 20.32
N VAL A 102 9.50 -18.59 21.37
CA VAL A 102 10.60 -17.89 22.05
C VAL A 102 11.85 -18.77 22.13
N VAL A 103 12.99 -18.12 22.33
CA VAL A 103 14.27 -18.83 22.57
C VAL A 103 14.14 -19.70 23.83
N GLY A 104 14.59 -20.94 23.73
CA GLY A 104 14.47 -21.94 24.79
C GLY A 104 13.22 -22.83 24.69
N ASP A 105 12.30 -22.56 23.77
CA ASP A 105 11.21 -23.49 23.47
C ASP A 105 11.77 -24.78 22.86
N VAL A 106 11.10 -25.90 23.15
CA VAL A 106 11.36 -27.19 22.49
C VAL A 106 10.27 -27.46 21.49
N ILE A 107 10.61 -27.51 20.21
CA ILE A 107 9.68 -27.70 19.11
C ILE A 107 9.73 -29.16 18.64
N CYS A 108 8.57 -29.76 18.41
CA CYS A 108 8.42 -31.08 17.82
C CYS A 108 8.20 -30.93 16.31
N LEU A 109 9.13 -31.46 15.52
CA LEU A 109 9.10 -31.44 14.07
C LEU A 109 8.75 -32.82 13.52
N LYS A 110 7.87 -32.85 12.52
CA LYS A 110 7.44 -34.05 11.80
C LYS A 110 7.66 -33.87 10.29
N ILE A 111 7.59 -34.99 9.56
CA ILE A 111 7.65 -35.01 8.11
C ILE A 111 6.66 -34.02 7.51
N GLY A 112 7.16 -33.12 6.65
CA GLY A 112 6.37 -32.09 5.98
C GLY A 112 6.34 -30.74 6.69
N ASP A 113 6.75 -30.67 7.96
CA ASP A 113 6.79 -29.41 8.71
C ASP A 113 7.91 -28.51 8.19
N GLN A 114 7.66 -27.19 8.23
CA GLN A 114 8.70 -26.19 8.01
C GLN A 114 9.31 -25.81 9.35
N VAL A 115 10.65 -25.78 9.40
CA VAL A 115 11.38 -25.40 10.62
C VAL A 115 11.14 -23.90 10.88
N PRO A 116 10.51 -23.53 12.01
CA PRO A 116 10.02 -22.17 12.22
C PRO A 116 11.09 -21.18 12.70
N ALA A 117 12.15 -21.67 13.30
CA ALA A 117 13.19 -20.88 13.97
C ALA A 117 14.55 -21.57 13.81
N ASP A 118 15.64 -20.90 14.18
CA ASP A 118 16.94 -21.59 14.23
C ASP A 118 17.08 -22.31 15.56
N GLY A 119 17.74 -23.46 15.55
CA GLY A 119 17.85 -24.27 16.74
C GLY A 119 18.79 -25.46 16.64
N LEU A 120 18.83 -26.20 17.74
CA LEU A 120 19.68 -27.36 17.92
C LEU A 120 18.84 -28.63 18.03
N PHE A 121 19.29 -29.69 17.38
CA PHE A 121 18.72 -31.02 17.47
C PHE A 121 18.91 -31.56 18.90
N LEU A 122 17.82 -31.96 19.54
CA LEU A 122 17.84 -32.59 20.85
C LEU A 122 17.72 -34.11 20.74
N ASP A 123 16.68 -34.59 20.07
CA ASP A 123 16.35 -36.01 20.01
C ASP A 123 15.42 -36.29 18.82
N GLY A 124 15.51 -37.46 18.21
CA GLY A 124 14.77 -37.76 17.00
C GLY A 124 15.29 -39.00 16.28
N HIS A 125 14.62 -39.37 15.20
CA HIS A 125 15.01 -40.51 14.39
C HIS A 125 15.08 -40.13 12.92
N SER A 126 16.25 -40.41 12.31
CA SER A 126 16.52 -40.28 10.88
C SER A 126 16.03 -38.96 10.28
N LEU A 127 16.31 -37.83 10.95
CA LEU A 127 15.86 -36.52 10.50
C LEU A 127 16.63 -36.11 9.25
N GLN A 128 15.90 -35.88 8.16
CA GLN A 128 16.41 -35.29 6.94
C GLN A 128 15.68 -33.99 6.67
N VAL A 129 16.45 -32.94 6.42
CA VAL A 129 15.91 -31.62 6.06
C VAL A 129 16.26 -31.30 4.61
N ASP A 130 15.31 -30.69 3.93
CA ASP A 130 15.45 -30.13 2.60
C ASP A 130 15.82 -28.65 2.74
N GLU A 131 17.06 -28.33 2.35
CA GLU A 131 17.61 -26.97 2.38
C GLU A 131 17.37 -26.19 1.09
N SER A 132 16.61 -26.73 0.12
CA SER A 132 16.34 -26.09 -1.17
C SER A 132 15.75 -24.69 -1.05
N SER A 133 15.00 -24.42 0.03
CA SER A 133 14.44 -23.10 0.29
C SER A 133 15.50 -22.02 0.57
N MET A 134 16.68 -22.42 1.04
CA MET A 134 17.78 -21.54 1.45
C MET A 134 18.96 -21.59 0.48
N THR A 135 19.39 -22.77 0.05
CA THR A 135 20.56 -22.97 -0.83
C THR A 135 20.18 -23.07 -2.31
N GLY A 136 18.91 -23.38 -2.61
CA GLY A 136 18.45 -23.67 -3.97
C GLY A 136 18.89 -25.04 -4.50
N GLU A 137 19.52 -25.87 -3.66
CA GLU A 137 19.95 -27.22 -4.00
C GLU A 137 19.02 -28.24 -3.30
N SER A 138 18.50 -29.21 -4.04
CA SER A 138 17.51 -30.19 -3.57
C SER A 138 18.09 -31.34 -2.74
N ASP A 139 19.27 -31.15 -2.17
CA ASP A 139 19.95 -32.21 -1.44
C ASP A 139 19.41 -32.35 -0.02
N HIS A 140 19.18 -33.59 0.38
CA HIS A 140 18.69 -33.93 1.71
C HIS A 140 19.87 -33.94 2.68
N VAL A 141 19.82 -33.07 3.69
CA VAL A 141 20.85 -32.99 4.72
C VAL A 141 20.39 -33.78 5.94
N GLY A 142 21.16 -34.79 6.32
CA GLY A 142 20.93 -35.57 7.52
C GLY A 142 21.35 -34.81 8.77
N ILE A 143 20.42 -34.58 9.69
CA ILE A 143 20.67 -33.88 10.96
C ILE A 143 20.92 -34.91 12.05
N ASN A 144 22.06 -34.76 12.75
CA ASN A 144 22.52 -35.70 13.77
C ASN A 144 23.20 -34.94 14.91
N GLN A 145 23.10 -35.47 16.14
CA GLN A 145 23.72 -34.85 17.33
C GLN A 145 25.24 -34.63 17.20
N ILE A 146 25.94 -35.49 16.46
CA ILE A 146 27.41 -35.55 16.45
C ILE A 146 28.01 -34.73 15.30
N GLN A 147 27.43 -34.81 14.09
CA GLN A 147 28.00 -34.20 12.89
C GLN A 147 27.38 -32.84 12.54
N ASN A 148 26.05 -32.75 12.59
CA ASN A 148 25.33 -31.53 12.23
C ASN A 148 24.07 -31.39 13.08
N PRO A 149 24.18 -30.82 14.30
CA PRO A 149 23.04 -30.65 15.18
C PRO A 149 22.22 -29.39 14.86
N PHE A 150 22.56 -28.62 13.82
CA PHE A 150 21.91 -27.33 13.55
C PHE A 150 20.67 -27.51 12.67
N LEU A 151 19.56 -26.90 13.08
CA LEU A 151 18.36 -26.74 12.27
C LEU A 151 18.19 -25.27 11.92
N LEU A 152 18.05 -25.00 10.63
CA LEU A 152 17.92 -23.65 10.09
C LEU A 152 16.46 -23.34 9.77
N SER A 153 16.02 -22.16 10.16
CA SER A 153 14.69 -21.63 9.89
C SER A 153 14.42 -21.61 8.39
N GLY A 154 13.21 -21.99 7.99
CA GLY A 154 12.79 -21.99 6.59
C GLY A 154 13.06 -23.29 5.83
N THR A 155 13.93 -24.18 6.35
CA THR A 155 14.12 -25.54 5.83
C THR A 155 12.88 -26.40 6.07
N LYS A 156 12.68 -27.44 5.25
CA LYS A 156 11.52 -28.33 5.35
C LYS A 156 11.96 -29.73 5.77
N VAL A 157 11.23 -30.35 6.70
CA VAL A 157 11.50 -31.74 7.09
C VAL A 157 11.05 -32.67 5.97
N ALA A 158 12.01 -33.33 5.35
CA ALA A 158 11.78 -34.27 4.26
C ALA A 158 11.47 -35.68 4.78
N ASP A 159 12.15 -36.11 5.85
CA ASP A 159 11.93 -37.40 6.48
C ASP A 159 12.29 -37.37 7.99
N GLY A 160 11.72 -38.31 8.73
CA GLY A 160 11.95 -38.48 10.16
C GLY A 160 11.16 -37.53 11.07
N TYR A 161 11.54 -37.52 12.34
CA TYR A 161 10.98 -36.61 13.35
C TYR A 161 12.07 -36.19 14.32
N ALA A 162 11.92 -35.00 14.88
CA ALA A 162 12.89 -34.46 15.83
C ALA A 162 12.28 -33.52 16.85
N ARG A 163 12.93 -33.40 17.99
CA ARG A 163 12.79 -32.35 18.97
C ARG A 163 13.96 -31.40 18.79
N MET A 164 13.65 -30.13 18.69
CA MET A 164 14.60 -29.05 18.45
C MET A 164 14.50 -28.05 19.60
N LEU A 165 15.64 -27.59 20.10
CA LEU A 165 15.72 -26.45 21.01
C LEU A 165 15.89 -25.17 20.20
N VAL A 166 15.00 -24.20 20.40
CA VAL A 166 15.07 -22.90 19.71
C VAL A 166 16.21 -22.07 20.26
N THR A 167 17.13 -21.64 19.39
CA THR A 167 18.26 -20.77 19.74
C THR A 167 18.02 -19.32 19.31
N SER A 168 17.38 -19.10 18.16
CA SER A 168 17.11 -17.77 17.62
C SER A 168 15.74 -17.72 16.95
N VAL A 169 15.04 -16.59 17.07
CA VAL A 169 13.70 -16.37 16.47
C VAL A 169 13.66 -15.05 15.71
N GLY A 170 12.75 -14.95 14.74
CA GLY A 170 12.50 -13.72 13.98
C GLY A 170 13.69 -13.27 13.14
N MET A 171 14.06 -11.99 13.23
CA MET A 171 15.14 -11.40 12.42
C MET A 171 16.54 -11.88 12.81
N ASN A 172 16.69 -12.54 13.97
CA ASN A 172 17.97 -13.05 14.45
C ASN A 172 18.27 -14.48 13.96
N THR A 173 17.39 -15.07 13.14
CA THR A 173 17.68 -16.34 12.45
C THR A 173 18.48 -16.08 11.18
N THR A 174 19.19 -17.09 10.70
CA THR A 174 19.86 -17.12 9.39
C THR A 174 18.90 -16.74 8.26
N TRP A 175 17.69 -17.30 8.27
CA TRP A 175 16.62 -16.92 7.34
C TRP A 175 16.19 -15.46 7.51
N GLY A 176 16.04 -15.00 8.75
CA GLY A 176 15.68 -13.62 9.07
C GLY A 176 16.73 -12.62 8.62
N GLU A 177 18.01 -12.94 8.77
CA GLU A 177 19.14 -12.13 8.32
C GLU A 177 19.21 -12.08 6.79
N MET A 178 19.10 -13.23 6.12
CA MET A 178 19.02 -13.31 4.65
C MET A 178 17.84 -12.50 4.12
N MET A 179 16.67 -12.64 4.74
CA MET A 179 15.48 -11.88 4.38
C MET A 179 15.66 -10.40 4.70
N SER A 180 16.40 -10.02 5.74
CA SER A 180 16.70 -8.61 6.05
C SER A 180 17.52 -7.94 4.94
N GLN A 181 18.48 -8.67 4.37
CA GLN A 181 19.34 -8.17 3.29
C GLN A 181 18.53 -8.03 2.00
N ILE A 182 17.69 -9.02 1.68
CA ILE A 182 16.75 -8.94 0.55
C ILE A 182 15.70 -7.84 0.78
N SER A 183 15.22 -7.68 2.01
CA SER A 183 14.18 -6.72 2.34
C SER A 183 14.65 -5.28 2.33
N ARG A 184 15.94 -5.01 2.58
CA ARG A 184 16.54 -3.68 2.35
C ARG A 184 16.37 -3.21 0.91
N ASP A 185 16.32 -4.14 -0.07
CA ASP A 185 16.01 -3.84 -1.48
C ASP A 185 14.49 -3.82 -1.79
N THR A 186 13.61 -4.31 -0.91
CA THR A 186 12.15 -4.32 -1.14
C THR A 186 11.40 -3.08 -0.67
N ASN A 187 12.05 -2.16 0.07
CA ASN A 187 11.45 -0.88 0.43
C ASN A 187 11.44 0.12 -0.74
N ASP A 188 12.05 -0.25 -1.86
CA ASP A 188 11.96 0.50 -3.10
C ASP A 188 10.64 0.24 -3.80
N GLN A 189 10.02 1.32 -4.30
CA GLN A 189 8.81 1.27 -5.10
C GLN A 189 8.98 0.28 -6.25
N THR A 190 7.92 -0.46 -6.62
CA THR A 190 8.02 -1.37 -7.77
C THR A 190 8.41 -0.59 -9.03
N PRO A 191 9.13 -1.19 -10.00
CA PRO A 191 9.59 -0.46 -11.18
C PRO A 191 8.46 0.24 -11.96
N LEU A 192 7.27 -0.35 -11.99
CA LEU A 192 6.05 0.20 -12.58
C LEU A 192 5.52 1.34 -11.74
N GLN A 193 5.46 1.21 -10.42
CA GLN A 193 5.08 2.31 -9.52
C GLN A 193 6.01 3.51 -9.70
N ALA A 194 7.32 3.30 -9.81
CA ALA A 194 8.29 4.38 -10.04
C ALA A 194 8.05 5.08 -11.39
N ARG A 195 7.78 4.33 -12.46
CA ARG A 195 7.47 4.88 -13.79
C ARG A 195 6.14 5.63 -13.80
N LEU A 196 5.11 5.06 -13.17
CA LEU A 196 3.79 5.67 -13.05
C LEU A 196 3.84 6.93 -12.19
N ASN A 197 4.60 6.94 -11.10
CA ASN A 197 4.82 8.15 -10.30
C ASN A 197 5.53 9.25 -11.10
N LYS A 198 6.49 8.89 -11.97
CA LYS A 198 7.11 9.86 -12.90
C LYS A 198 6.08 10.41 -13.91
N LEU A 199 5.20 9.57 -14.44
CA LEU A 199 4.12 10.00 -15.35
C LEU A 199 3.12 10.90 -14.62
N THR A 200 2.61 10.48 -13.46
CA THR A 200 1.71 11.27 -12.61
C THR A 200 2.32 12.61 -12.22
N SER A 201 3.62 12.65 -11.88
CA SER A 201 4.32 13.90 -11.59
C SER A 201 4.44 14.81 -12.82
N SER A 202 4.66 14.24 -14.00
CA SER A 202 4.73 15.01 -15.25
C SER A 202 3.37 15.58 -15.64
N ILE A 203 2.31 14.77 -15.56
CA ILE A 203 0.93 15.19 -15.80
C ILE A 203 0.53 16.26 -14.78
N GLY A 204 0.88 16.08 -13.50
CA GLY A 204 0.62 17.06 -12.44
C GLY A 204 1.30 18.41 -12.70
N LYS A 205 2.56 18.41 -13.17
CA LYS A 205 3.26 19.65 -13.56
C LYS A 205 2.58 20.35 -14.73
N VAL A 206 2.19 19.61 -15.77
CA VAL A 206 1.47 20.18 -16.93
C VAL A 206 0.11 20.72 -16.48
N GLY A 207 -0.65 19.96 -15.70
CA GLY A 207 -1.93 20.38 -15.14
C GLY A 207 -1.83 21.64 -14.30
N LEU A 208 -0.76 21.77 -13.49
CA LEU A 208 -0.50 22.97 -12.68
C LEU A 208 -0.18 24.19 -13.55
N VAL A 209 0.62 24.03 -14.61
CA VAL A 209 0.92 25.12 -15.56
C VAL A 209 -0.35 25.58 -16.28
N VAL A 210 -1.18 24.64 -16.72
CA VAL A 210 -2.46 24.95 -17.39
C VAL A 210 -3.43 25.63 -16.43
N ALA A 211 -3.60 25.11 -15.20
CA ALA A 211 -4.46 25.73 -14.20
C ALA A 211 -4.02 27.15 -13.85
N PHE A 212 -2.70 27.39 -13.72
CA PHE A 212 -2.15 28.72 -13.49
C PHE A 212 -2.40 29.67 -14.68
N LEU A 213 -2.21 29.20 -15.92
CA LEU A 213 -2.50 30.00 -17.11
C LEU A 213 -3.99 30.35 -17.21
N VAL A 214 -4.89 29.40 -16.96
CA VAL A 214 -6.34 29.63 -16.96
C VAL A 214 -6.71 30.64 -15.89
N LEU A 215 -6.18 30.49 -14.66
CA LEU A 215 -6.39 31.44 -13.58
C LEU A 215 -5.94 32.86 -13.99
N LEU A 216 -4.76 32.99 -14.59
CA LEU A 216 -4.22 34.28 -15.03
C LEU A 216 -5.10 34.89 -16.13
N VAL A 217 -5.51 34.10 -17.11
CA VAL A 217 -6.39 34.56 -18.21
C VAL A 217 -7.76 35.00 -17.67
N LEU A 218 -8.36 34.24 -16.75
CA LEU A 218 -9.65 34.60 -16.14
C LEU A 218 -9.52 35.86 -15.28
N LEU A 219 -8.44 35.99 -14.52
CA LEU A 219 -8.16 37.18 -13.70
C LEU A 219 -7.95 38.42 -14.59
N VAL A 220 -7.15 38.32 -15.65
CA VAL A 220 -6.95 39.43 -16.59
C VAL A 220 -8.24 39.78 -17.33
N ARG A 221 -9.05 38.80 -17.76
CA ARG A 221 -10.36 39.06 -18.37
C ARG A 221 -11.31 39.78 -17.41
N TYR A 222 -11.32 39.36 -16.15
CA TYR A 222 -12.11 39.97 -15.09
C TYR A 222 -11.69 41.44 -14.86
N PHE A 223 -10.40 41.72 -14.71
CA PHE A 223 -9.89 43.09 -14.50
C PHE A 223 -9.92 43.98 -15.75
N THR A 224 -9.87 43.41 -16.96
CA THR A 224 -9.97 44.17 -18.22
C THR A 224 -11.42 44.55 -18.55
N GLY A 225 -12.41 44.04 -17.81
CA GLY A 225 -13.83 44.36 -18.01
C GLY A 225 -14.44 43.74 -19.27
N ASN A 226 -13.81 42.70 -19.81
CA ASN A 226 -14.29 41.99 -21.01
C ASN A 226 -15.16 40.77 -20.67
N THR A 227 -15.47 40.55 -19.39
CA THR A 227 -16.51 39.62 -18.92
C THR A 227 -17.86 40.33 -18.99
N GLN A 228 -18.76 39.77 -19.81
CA GLN A 228 -20.16 40.16 -19.89
C GLN A 228 -20.98 39.15 -19.10
N ASP A 229 -21.81 39.65 -18.18
CA ASP A 229 -22.82 38.88 -17.44
C ASP A 229 -23.89 38.33 -18.42
N GLU A 230 -24.72 37.37 -17.99
CA GLU A 230 -25.82 36.75 -18.78
C GLU A 230 -26.79 37.80 -19.37
N ASN A 231 -26.78 39.02 -18.82
CA ASN A 231 -27.57 40.18 -19.22
C ASN A 231 -26.84 41.16 -20.16
N GLY A 232 -25.63 40.83 -20.65
CA GLY A 232 -24.87 41.66 -21.61
C GLY A 232 -24.17 42.88 -21.01
N ASN A 233 -24.08 43.00 -19.69
CA ASN A 233 -23.43 44.11 -18.99
C ASN A 233 -22.01 43.72 -18.53
N GLN A 234 -21.08 44.69 -18.55
CA GLN A 234 -19.71 44.49 -18.07
C GLN A 234 -19.70 44.28 -16.54
N GLU A 235 -19.23 43.13 -16.06
CA GLU A 235 -19.14 42.82 -14.62
C GLU A 235 -18.18 43.76 -13.88
N TYR A 236 -17.14 44.23 -14.56
CA TYR A 236 -16.18 45.18 -14.00
C TYR A 236 -16.40 46.56 -14.63
N ASN A 237 -17.19 47.39 -13.96
CA ASN A 237 -17.27 48.82 -14.25
C ASN A 237 -16.67 49.56 -13.05
N GLY A 238 -15.43 50.03 -13.17
CA GLY A 238 -14.55 50.54 -12.10
C GLY A 238 -15.07 51.75 -11.30
N SER A 239 -16.36 52.07 -11.37
CA SER A 239 -17.02 53.14 -10.62
C SER A 239 -18.19 52.67 -9.73
N LYS A 240 -18.66 51.41 -9.82
CA LYS A 240 -19.81 50.90 -9.02
C LYS A 240 -19.73 49.44 -8.55
N THR A 241 -18.57 48.80 -8.51
CA THR A 241 -18.44 47.44 -7.98
C THR A 241 -18.14 47.45 -6.48
N LYS A 242 -18.96 46.73 -5.70
CA LYS A 242 -18.68 46.52 -4.27
C LYS A 242 -17.54 45.52 -4.12
N VAL A 243 -16.73 45.69 -3.08
CA VAL A 243 -15.60 44.81 -2.75
C VAL A 243 -16.07 43.36 -2.55
N ASP A 244 -17.29 43.17 -2.04
CA ASP A 244 -17.85 41.84 -1.82
C ASP A 244 -18.14 41.08 -3.15
N ASP A 245 -18.53 41.77 -4.22
CA ASP A 245 -18.77 41.15 -5.55
C ASP A 245 -17.45 40.74 -6.22
N ILE A 246 -16.40 41.55 -6.02
CA ILE A 246 -15.04 41.24 -6.49
C ILE A 246 -14.50 40.00 -5.79
N LEU A 247 -14.71 39.89 -4.48
CA LEU A 247 -14.27 38.73 -3.72
C LEU A 247 -15.03 37.46 -4.14
N ASN A 248 -16.33 37.53 -4.41
CA ASN A 248 -17.10 36.38 -4.91
C ASN A 248 -16.57 35.87 -6.26
N ALA A 249 -16.39 36.77 -7.23
CA ALA A 249 -15.87 36.39 -8.55
C ALA A 249 -14.45 35.79 -8.47
N VAL A 250 -13.58 36.35 -7.61
CA VAL A 250 -12.24 35.80 -7.39
C VAL A 250 -12.30 34.40 -6.77
N VAL A 251 -13.20 34.17 -5.80
CA VAL A 251 -13.37 32.84 -5.20
C VAL A 251 -13.83 31.81 -6.22
N GLU A 252 -14.73 32.17 -7.12
CA GLU A 252 -15.21 31.28 -8.18
C GLU A 252 -14.09 30.96 -9.20
N ILE A 253 -13.31 31.96 -9.61
CA ILE A 253 -12.15 31.77 -10.49
C ILE A 253 -11.09 30.87 -9.83
N VAL A 254 -10.83 31.05 -8.53
CA VAL A 254 -9.91 30.20 -7.77
C VAL A 254 -10.46 28.78 -7.65
N ALA A 255 -11.74 28.60 -7.35
CA ALA A 255 -12.38 27.29 -7.29
C ALA A 255 -12.27 26.56 -8.64
N ALA A 256 -12.52 27.25 -9.76
CA ALA A 256 -12.36 26.70 -11.11
C ALA A 256 -10.91 26.29 -11.42
N ALA A 257 -9.91 27.05 -10.97
CA ALA A 257 -8.50 26.67 -11.15
C ALA A 257 -8.15 25.42 -10.32
N VAL A 258 -8.67 25.31 -9.10
CA VAL A 258 -8.42 24.16 -8.21
C VAL A 258 -9.11 22.90 -8.73
N THR A 259 -10.32 22.99 -9.30
CA THR A 259 -10.99 21.83 -9.91
C THR A 259 -10.21 21.28 -11.10
N ILE A 260 -9.57 22.13 -11.91
CA ILE A 260 -8.67 21.68 -12.98
C ILE A 260 -7.50 20.86 -12.42
N VAL A 261 -6.90 21.30 -11.30
CA VAL A 261 -5.80 20.57 -10.65
C VAL A 261 -6.27 19.21 -10.14
N VAL A 262 -7.42 19.15 -9.46
CA VAL A 262 -8.00 17.90 -8.93
C VAL A 262 -8.33 16.91 -10.06
N VAL A 263 -8.84 17.38 -11.19
CA VAL A 263 -9.11 16.53 -12.36
C VAL A 263 -7.83 16.05 -13.04
N ALA A 264 -6.76 16.86 -13.00
CA ALA A 264 -5.49 16.55 -13.65
C ALA A 264 -4.62 15.54 -12.88
N ILE A 265 -4.75 15.43 -11.56
CA ILE A 265 -3.94 14.51 -10.74
C ILE A 265 -4.72 13.22 -10.47
N PRO A 266 -4.36 12.09 -11.11
CA PRO A 266 -5.03 10.82 -10.89
C PRO A 266 -4.56 10.17 -9.58
N GLU A 267 -5.11 10.60 -8.45
CA GLU A 267 -4.77 10.09 -7.10
C GLU A 267 -5.09 8.60 -6.92
N GLY A 268 -6.00 8.03 -7.72
CA GLY A 268 -6.36 6.61 -7.68
C GLY A 268 -5.37 5.69 -8.39
N LEU A 269 -4.43 6.22 -9.17
CA LEU A 269 -3.56 5.42 -10.04
C LEU A 269 -2.58 4.52 -9.24
N PRO A 270 -1.88 5.01 -8.20
CA PRO A 270 -1.00 4.16 -7.37
C PRO A 270 -1.77 3.07 -6.59
N LEU A 271 -3.00 3.38 -6.17
CA LEU A 271 -3.86 2.48 -5.40
C LEU A 271 -4.40 1.34 -6.28
N ALA A 272 -4.86 1.68 -7.49
CA ALA A 272 -5.32 0.70 -8.47
C ALA A 272 -4.22 -0.31 -8.83
N VAL A 273 -2.98 0.17 -9.07
CA VAL A 273 -1.84 -0.70 -9.40
C VAL A 273 -1.53 -1.68 -8.27
N THR A 274 -1.52 -1.18 -7.04
CA THR A 274 -1.25 -2.01 -5.85
C THR A 274 -2.33 -3.08 -5.65
N LEU A 275 -3.60 -2.73 -5.89
CA LEU A 275 -4.71 -3.68 -5.82
C LEU A 275 -4.63 -4.74 -6.94
N THR A 276 -4.33 -4.33 -8.17
CA THR A 276 -4.14 -5.25 -9.31
C THR A 276 -2.98 -6.20 -9.03
N LEU A 277 -1.85 -5.72 -8.53
CA LEU A 277 -0.71 -6.57 -8.16
C LEU A 277 -1.07 -7.55 -7.03
N ALA A 278 -1.77 -7.08 -5.99
CA ALA A 278 -2.25 -7.94 -4.91
C ALA A 278 -3.20 -9.04 -5.42
N TYR A 279 -4.08 -8.71 -6.36
CA TYR A 279 -4.96 -9.68 -7.01
C TYR A 279 -4.18 -10.69 -7.86
N SER A 280 -3.21 -10.23 -8.66
CA SER A 280 -2.35 -11.10 -9.46
C SER A 280 -1.57 -12.08 -8.60
N MET A 281 -1.00 -11.63 -7.47
CA MET A 281 -0.32 -12.52 -6.52
C MET A 281 -1.27 -13.59 -5.95
N LYS A 282 -2.49 -13.20 -5.56
CA LYS A 282 -3.49 -14.16 -5.06
C LYS A 282 -3.79 -15.24 -6.09
N ARG A 283 -3.90 -14.87 -7.37
CA ARG A 283 -4.13 -15.82 -8.46
C ARG A 283 -2.91 -16.72 -8.69
N MET A 284 -1.69 -16.18 -8.67
CA MET A 284 -0.45 -16.97 -8.82
C MET A 284 -0.29 -18.00 -7.69
N MET A 285 -0.71 -17.67 -6.47
CA MET A 285 -0.71 -18.63 -5.36
C MET A 285 -1.64 -19.84 -5.61
N VAL A 286 -2.79 -19.63 -6.28
CA VAL A 286 -3.70 -20.73 -6.67
C VAL A 286 -3.03 -21.64 -7.70
N ASP A 287 -2.24 -21.05 -8.61
CA ASP A 287 -1.47 -21.77 -9.64
C ASP A 287 -0.16 -22.38 -9.09
N LYS A 288 -0.05 -22.54 -7.76
CA LYS A 288 1.12 -23.09 -7.04
C LYS A 288 2.42 -22.28 -7.22
N ALA A 289 2.33 -21.04 -7.69
CA ALA A 289 3.47 -20.12 -7.78
C ALA A 289 3.43 -19.11 -6.62
N MET A 290 4.23 -19.37 -5.58
CA MET A 290 4.31 -18.50 -4.40
C MET A 290 5.19 -17.28 -4.70
N VAL A 291 4.55 -16.12 -4.87
CA VAL A 291 5.26 -14.83 -5.01
C VAL A 291 5.49 -14.23 -3.63
N ARG A 292 6.76 -14.11 -3.22
CA ARG A 292 7.14 -13.53 -1.93
C ARG A 292 7.30 -12.00 -1.97
N ASN A 293 7.68 -11.44 -3.13
CA ASN A 293 7.89 -10.01 -3.33
C ASN A 293 7.04 -9.46 -4.49
N LEU A 294 6.31 -8.37 -4.24
CA LEU A 294 5.51 -7.65 -5.25
C LEU A 294 6.35 -7.21 -6.46
N SER A 295 7.58 -6.74 -6.21
CA SER A 295 8.51 -6.31 -7.25
C SER A 295 8.93 -7.46 -8.17
N ALA A 296 9.15 -8.65 -7.61
CA ALA A 296 9.55 -9.84 -8.38
C ALA A 296 8.48 -10.25 -9.40
N CYS A 297 7.19 -10.15 -9.03
CA CYS A 297 6.08 -10.41 -9.96
C CYS A 297 6.13 -9.51 -11.19
N GLU A 298 6.49 -8.24 -10.99
CA GLU A 298 6.56 -7.26 -12.06
C GLU A 298 7.80 -7.47 -12.94
N THR A 299 8.97 -7.67 -12.32
CA THR A 299 10.22 -7.89 -13.03
C THR A 299 10.22 -9.19 -13.83
N MET A 300 9.53 -10.23 -13.36
CA MET A 300 9.39 -11.50 -14.09
C MET A 300 8.74 -11.31 -15.47
N GLY A 301 7.80 -10.37 -15.61
CA GLY A 301 7.18 -10.05 -16.90
C GLY A 301 8.15 -9.44 -17.91
N SER A 302 9.28 -8.91 -17.45
CA SER A 302 10.35 -8.33 -18.28
C SER A 302 11.57 -9.25 -18.45
N ALA A 303 11.53 -10.47 -17.91
CA ALA A 303 12.65 -11.40 -17.99
C ALA A 303 12.88 -11.86 -19.45
N THR A 304 14.04 -11.55 -20.01
CA THR A 304 14.42 -11.99 -21.38
C THR A 304 15.24 -13.28 -21.37
N ARG A 305 15.84 -13.64 -20.23
CA ARG A 305 16.72 -14.80 -20.11
C ARG A 305 16.41 -15.57 -18.83
N HIS A 306 16.06 -16.84 -18.97
CA HIS A 306 15.97 -17.79 -17.87
C HIS A 306 17.24 -18.64 -17.85
N LEU A 307 18.02 -18.55 -16.78
CA LEU A 307 19.13 -19.46 -16.52
C LEU A 307 18.59 -20.66 -15.76
N TYR A 308 18.58 -21.83 -16.40
CA TYR A 308 18.21 -23.07 -15.76
C TYR A 308 19.48 -23.80 -15.32
N ARG A 309 19.58 -24.12 -14.03
CA ARG A 309 20.66 -24.98 -13.53
C ARG A 309 20.25 -26.42 -13.80
N GLN A 310 20.94 -27.08 -14.73
CA GLN A 310 20.71 -28.49 -15.02
C GLN A 310 21.49 -29.31 -13.99
N ASN A 311 20.82 -29.80 -12.95
CA ASN A 311 21.39 -30.80 -12.05
C ASN A 311 21.64 -32.08 -12.84
N ARG A 312 22.87 -32.26 -13.33
CA ARG A 312 23.33 -33.57 -13.79
C ARG A 312 23.47 -34.44 -12.54
N HIS A 313 22.43 -35.22 -12.22
CA HIS A 313 22.65 -36.46 -11.48
C HIS A 313 23.49 -37.36 -12.39
N SER A 314 24.80 -37.40 -12.12
CA SER A 314 25.67 -38.46 -12.58
C SER A 314 25.21 -39.75 -11.92
N HIS A 315 24.40 -40.53 -12.64
CA HIS A 315 24.35 -41.98 -12.46
C HIS A 315 25.75 -42.51 -12.78
N HIS A 316 26.59 -42.59 -11.75
CA HIS A 316 27.75 -43.48 -11.76
C HIS A 316 27.34 -44.74 -11.01
N GLU A 317 27.23 -45.81 -11.82
CA GLU A 317 27.35 -47.24 -11.51
C GLU A 317 26.31 -47.91 -10.59
#